data_AF-A0A6I2T4H2-F1
#
_entry.id   AF-A0A6I2T4H2-F1
#
_cell.length_a   1.000
_cell.length_b   1.000
_cell.length_c   1.000
_cell.angle_alpha   90.00
_cell.angle_beta   90.00
_cell.angle_gamma   90.00
#
_symmetry.space_group_name_H-M   'P 1'
#
loop_
_entity.id
_entity.type
_entity.pdbx_description
1 polymer ?
#
loop_
_entity_poly.entity_id
_entity_poly.type
_entity_poly.pdbx_seq_one_letter_code
_entity_poly.pdbx_strand_id
1 'polypeptide(L)'
;MAWSSSNRRERFNPGWERTRKLILERDHHRCQWPVTDEFGFTHICGRPANQVDHKVRNPSHDDDSSENLQSLCQYHHEQKTCQESAEQRRKNRERRKEEEWYSHPAYRRTVS
;
A
#
# COMPACT_ATOMS: atom_id res chain seq x y z
N MET A 1 -10.97 -21.50 -14.82
CA MET A 1 -11.54 -20.68 -13.72
C MET A 1 -10.38 -20.08 -12.93
N ALA A 2 -10.12 -18.78 -13.05
CA ALA A 2 -8.92 -18.12 -12.51
C ALA A 2 -9.23 -17.29 -11.23
N TRP A 3 -10.06 -17.83 -10.32
CA TRP A 3 -10.50 -17.11 -9.11
C TRP A 3 -10.05 -17.79 -7.80
N SER A 4 -9.41 -18.97 -7.85
CA SER A 4 -9.11 -19.77 -6.65
C SER A 4 -7.71 -19.63 -6.07
N SER A 5 -6.78 -18.89 -6.69
CA SER A 5 -5.37 -18.81 -6.24
C SER A 5 -5.00 -17.54 -5.47
N SER A 6 -5.99 -16.78 -5.00
CA SER A 6 -5.72 -15.52 -4.29
C SER A 6 -5.52 -15.76 -2.79
N ASN A 7 -4.27 -15.97 -2.37
CA ASN A 7 -3.85 -15.98 -0.95
C ASN A 7 -4.00 -14.59 -0.26
N ARG A 8 -4.70 -13.62 -0.89
CA ARG A 8 -5.02 -12.32 -0.26
C ARG A 8 -5.78 -12.49 1.04
N ARG A 9 -6.64 -13.50 1.15
CA ARG A 9 -7.44 -13.73 2.36
C ARG A 9 -6.61 -14.27 3.52
N GLU A 10 -5.56 -15.03 3.21
CA GLU A 10 -4.59 -15.56 4.19
C GLU A 10 -3.68 -14.46 4.76
N ARG A 11 -3.50 -13.35 4.02
CA ARG A 11 -2.75 -12.18 4.49
C ARG A 11 -3.52 -11.30 5.46
N PHE A 12 -4.83 -11.49 5.59
CA PHE A 12 -5.65 -10.62 6.41
C PHE A 12 -5.54 -11.02 7.89
N ASN A 13 -5.15 -10.07 8.74
CA ASN A 13 -5.12 -10.27 10.18
C ASN A 13 -6.54 -10.56 10.71
N PRO A 14 -6.80 -11.74 11.30
CA PRO A 14 -8.12 -12.08 11.83
C PRO A 14 -8.58 -11.14 12.96
N GLY A 15 -7.67 -10.35 13.55
CA GLY A 15 -7.95 -9.29 14.51
C GLY A 15 -8.04 -7.88 13.93
N TRP A 16 -8.26 -7.73 12.62
CA TRP A 16 -8.22 -6.42 11.96
C TRP A 16 -9.20 -5.41 12.55
N GLU A 17 -10.45 -5.78 12.89
CA GLU A 17 -11.38 -4.80 13.47
C GLU A 17 -10.86 -4.24 14.81
N ARG A 18 -10.22 -5.09 15.61
CA ARG A 18 -9.59 -4.68 16.88
C ARG A 18 -8.42 -3.75 16.63
N THR A 19 -7.52 -4.12 15.72
CA THR A 19 -6.36 -3.32 15.33
C THR A 19 -6.80 -1.96 14.79
N ARG A 20 -7.76 -1.95 13.86
CA ARG A 20 -8.34 -0.73 13.29
C ARG A 20 -8.89 0.20 14.37
N LYS A 21 -9.65 -0.35 15.34
CA LYS A 21 -10.19 0.44 16.45
C LYS A 21 -9.07 1.06 17.30
N LEU A 22 -8.05 0.26 17.66
CA LEU A 22 -6.90 0.74 18.44
C LEU A 22 -6.16 1.88 17.74
N ILE A 23 -5.95 1.79 16.42
CA ILE A 23 -5.25 2.84 15.65
C ILE A 23 -6.08 4.13 15.57
N LEU A 24 -7.39 4.02 15.33
CA LEU A 24 -8.27 5.18 15.31
C LEU A 24 -8.33 5.87 16.69
N GLU A 25 -8.38 5.10 17.77
CA GLU A 25 -8.36 5.64 19.14
C GLU A 25 -7.02 6.32 19.47
N ARG A 26 -5.89 5.67 19.13
CA ARG A 26 -4.53 6.23 19.29
C ARG A 26 -4.39 7.57 18.57
N ASP A 27 -4.90 7.66 17.35
CA ASP A 27 -4.79 8.85 16.52
C ASP A 27 -5.90 9.88 16.81
N HIS A 28 -6.72 9.66 17.85
CA HIS A 28 -7.86 10.49 18.23
C HIS A 28 -8.85 10.74 17.07
N HIS A 29 -9.01 9.77 16.17
CA HIS A 29 -9.80 9.88 14.96
C HIS A 29 -9.36 11.06 14.06
N ARG A 30 -8.07 11.42 14.09
CA ARG A 30 -7.49 12.48 13.27
C ARG A 30 -6.53 11.91 12.23
N CYS A 31 -6.58 12.49 11.05
CA CYS A 31 -5.69 12.14 9.95
C CYS A 31 -4.24 12.46 10.31
N GLN A 32 -3.38 11.44 10.25
CA GLN A 32 -1.96 11.53 10.56
C GLN A 32 -1.08 11.84 9.34
N TRP A 33 -1.70 12.05 8.17
CA TRP A 33 -0.96 12.35 6.94
C TRP A 33 -0.15 13.65 7.08
N PRO A 34 1.17 13.63 6.77
CA PRO A 34 1.98 14.84 6.81
C PRO A 34 1.61 15.78 5.66
N VAL A 35 1.37 17.05 5.99
CA VAL A 35 1.10 18.12 5.03
C VAL A 35 2.10 19.25 5.27
N THR A 36 2.60 19.82 4.18
CA THR A 36 3.50 20.99 4.21
C THR A 36 2.69 22.21 3.79
N ASP A 37 2.70 23.26 4.60
CA ASP A 37 2.02 24.51 4.27
C ASP A 37 2.82 25.38 3.29
N GLU A 38 2.25 26.53 2.93
CA GLU A 38 2.88 27.52 2.04
C GLU A 38 4.18 28.12 2.59
N PHE A 39 4.40 28.02 3.90
CA PHE A 39 5.59 28.51 4.59
C PHE A 39 6.66 27.42 4.76
N GLY A 40 6.38 26.18 4.32
CA GLY A 40 7.30 25.05 4.41
C GLY A 40 7.23 24.28 5.73
N PHE A 41 6.29 24.58 6.63
CA PHE A 41 6.14 23.83 7.87
C PHE A 41 5.31 22.57 7.67
N THR A 42 5.87 21.44 8.09
CA THR A 42 5.20 20.14 8.04
C THR A 42 4.42 19.89 9.33
N HIS A 43 3.13 19.59 9.19
CA HIS A 43 2.24 19.23 10.28
C HIS A 43 1.32 18.07 9.88
N ILE A 44 0.56 17.51 10.83
CA ILE A 44 -0.44 16.48 10.50
C ILE A 44 -1.71 17.11 9.94
N CYS A 45 -2.34 16.46 8.97
CA CYS A 45 -3.57 16.95 8.35
C CYS A 45 -4.70 17.21 9.37
N GLY A 46 -4.84 16.37 10.40
CA GLY A 46 -5.75 16.60 11.53
C GLY A 46 -7.25 16.47 11.24
N ARG A 47 -7.67 16.37 9.97
CA ARG A 47 -9.09 16.17 9.58
C ARG A 47 -9.65 14.86 10.14
N PRO A 48 -10.98 14.74 10.32
CA PRO A 48 -11.61 13.50 10.77
C PRO A 48 -11.17 12.29 9.92
N ALA A 49 -10.70 11.24 10.60
CA ALA A 49 -10.22 10.01 9.98
C ALA A 49 -11.13 8.83 10.31
N ASN A 50 -11.41 8.03 9.29
CA ASN A 50 -12.17 6.79 9.39
C ASN A 50 -11.51 5.63 8.64
N GLN A 51 -10.41 5.87 7.93
CA GLN A 51 -9.62 4.84 7.26
C GLN A 51 -8.36 4.57 8.07
N VAL A 52 -7.92 3.31 8.09
CA VAL A 52 -6.61 2.92 8.63
C VAL A 52 -5.84 2.27 7.49
N ASP A 53 -4.62 2.73 7.27
CA ASP A 53 -3.78 2.26 6.17
C ASP A 53 -2.31 2.17 6.63
N HIS A 54 -1.52 1.38 5.92
CA HIS A 54 -0.09 1.21 6.16
C HIS A 54 0.68 2.46 5.71
N LYS A 55 1.59 2.97 6.53
CA LYS A 55 2.54 4.04 6.19
C LYS A 55 3.49 3.57 5.09
N VAL A 56 4.00 2.36 5.23
CA VAL A 56 4.87 1.71 4.24
C VAL A 56 4.25 0.37 3.83
N ARG A 57 4.05 0.19 2.53
CA ARG A 57 3.68 -1.11 1.98
C ARG A 57 4.92 -1.99 1.82
N ASN A 58 4.80 -3.25 2.21
CA ASN A 58 5.77 -4.27 1.86
C ASN A 58 5.12 -5.24 0.85
N PRO A 59 5.71 -5.43 -0.35
CA PRO A 59 5.12 -6.26 -1.40
C PRO A 59 5.10 -7.76 -1.06
N SER A 60 5.89 -8.20 -0.09
CA SER A 60 6.00 -9.61 0.31
C SER A 60 5.13 -9.97 1.52
N HIS A 61 4.92 -9.04 2.45
CA HIS A 61 4.17 -9.27 3.69
C HIS A 61 3.52 -7.97 4.17
N ASP A 62 2.27 -8.04 4.63
CA ASP A 62 1.57 -6.89 5.20
C ASP A 62 1.96 -6.75 6.68
N ASP A 63 2.70 -5.69 7.02
CA ASP A 63 3.10 -5.38 8.40
C ASP A 63 1.99 -4.58 9.09
N ASP A 64 1.11 -5.29 9.80
CA ASP A 64 0.00 -4.75 10.58
C ASP A 64 0.41 -4.27 11.98
N SER A 65 1.71 -4.08 12.24
CA SER A 65 2.18 -3.47 13.48
C SER A 65 1.62 -2.05 13.64
N SER A 66 1.40 -1.64 14.89
CA SER A 66 0.80 -0.35 15.17
C SER A 66 1.64 0.81 14.64
N GLU A 67 2.95 0.61 14.61
CA GLU A 67 3.99 1.54 14.16
C GLU A 67 3.85 1.85 12.66
N ASN A 68 3.52 0.83 11.87
CA ASN A 68 3.31 0.95 10.43
C ASN A 68 1.87 1.36 10.07
N LEU A 69 0.92 1.35 11.00
CA LEU A 69 -0.45 1.79 10.72
C LEU A 69 -0.69 3.26 11.07
N GLN A 70 -1.55 3.92 10.28
CA GLN A 70 -1.99 5.30 10.52
C GLN A 70 -3.45 5.53 10.15
N SER A 71 -4.09 6.46 10.85
CA SER A 71 -5.44 6.92 10.53
C SER A 71 -5.41 7.99 9.43
N LEU A 72 -6.25 7.82 8.41
CA LEU A 72 -6.36 8.72 7.27
C LEU A 72 -7.79 9.23 7.09
N CYS A 73 -7.91 10.50 6.67
CA CYS A 73 -9.15 11.01 6.09
C CYS A 73 -9.32 10.46 4.68
N GLN A 74 -10.55 10.47 4.17
CA GLN A 74 -10.89 9.94 2.86
C GLN A 74 -9.99 10.49 1.74
N TYR A 75 -9.79 11.82 1.71
CA TYR A 75 -8.97 12.48 0.70
C TYR A 75 -7.52 11.97 0.65
N HIS A 76 -6.84 11.89 1.80
CA HIS A 76 -5.45 11.42 1.84
C HIS A 76 -5.33 9.91 1.59
N HIS A 77 -6.34 9.14 2.01
CA HIS A 77 -6.42 7.71 1.69
C HIS A 77 -6.56 7.47 0.18
N GLU A 78 -7.41 8.22 -0.52
CA GLU A 78 -7.57 8.14 -1.97
C GLU A 78 -6.29 8.58 -2.71
N GLN A 79 -5.66 9.67 -2.28
CA GLN A 79 -4.39 10.12 -2.85
C GLN A 79 -3.30 9.05 -2.74
N LYS A 80 -3.12 8.47 -1.55
CA LYS A 80 -2.17 7.39 -1.32
C LYS A 80 -2.47 6.19 -2.21
N THR A 81 -3.72 5.74 -2.24
CA THR A 81 -4.15 4.61 -3.07
C THR A 81 -3.85 4.85 -4.55
N CYS A 82 -4.06 6.07 -5.04
CA CYS A 82 -3.75 6.46 -6.41
C CYS A 82 -2.25 6.39 -6.69
N GLN A 83 -1.43 6.98 -5.82
CA GLN A 83 0.04 6.97 -5.93
C GLN A 83 0.59 5.55 -5.96
N GLU A 84 0.16 4.70 -5.03
CA GLU A 84 0.61 3.32 -4.91
C GLU A 84 0.16 2.49 -6.12
N SER A 85 -1.08 2.68 -6.57
CA SER A 85 -1.59 2.02 -7.77
C SER A 85 -0.79 2.42 -9.03
N ALA A 86 -0.43 3.71 -9.16
CA ALA A 86 0.40 4.19 -10.25
C ALA A 86 1.81 3.58 -10.21
N GLU A 87 2.42 3.51 -9.02
CA GLU A 87 3.73 2.89 -8.82
C GLU A 87 3.71 1.39 -9.18
N GLN A 88 2.71 0.65 -8.73
CA GLN A 88 2.55 -0.77 -9.06
C GLN A 88 2.36 -1.00 -10.56
N ARG A 89 1.59 -0.13 -11.24
CA ARG A 89 1.44 -0.19 -12.71
C ARG A 89 2.77 0.06 -13.41
N ARG A 90 3.59 0.99 -12.92
CA ARG A 90 4.93 1.25 -13.46
C ARG A 90 5.84 0.02 -13.29
N LYS A 91 5.93 -0.53 -12.07
CA LYS A 91 6.71 -1.74 -11.76
C LYS A 91 6.29 -2.93 -12.63
N ASN A 92 4.98 -3.14 -12.81
CA ASN A 92 4.47 -4.21 -13.68
C ASN A 92 4.84 -4.00 -15.15
N ARG A 93 4.87 -2.76 -15.63
CA ARG A 93 5.29 -2.44 -17.01
C ARG A 93 6.79 -2.71 -17.20
N GLU A 94 7.62 -2.32 -16.24
CA GLU A 94 9.07 -2.58 -16.26
C GLU A 94 9.34 -4.09 -16.27
N ARG A 95 8.70 -4.86 -15.37
CA ARG A 95 8.79 -6.32 -15.35
C ARG A 95 8.38 -6.95 -16.67
N ARG A 96 7.25 -6.52 -17.26
CA ARG A 96 6.79 -7.05 -18.56
C ARG A 96 7.80 -6.78 -19.68
N LYS A 97 8.42 -5.59 -19.71
CA LYS A 97 9.45 -5.26 -20.70
C LYS A 97 10.69 -6.15 -20.54
N GLU A 98 11.10 -6.41 -19.30
CA GLU A 98 12.21 -7.30 -18.99
C GLU A 98 11.90 -8.75 -19.40
N GLU A 99 10.72 -9.27 -19.02
CA GLU A 99 10.24 -10.60 -19.42
C GLU A 99 10.21 -10.73 -20.96
N GLU A 100 9.72 -9.72 -21.67
CA GLU A 100 9.68 -9.67 -23.13
C GLU A 100 11.08 -9.69 -23.74
N TRP A 101 12.02 -8.91 -23.21
CA TRP A 101 13.42 -8.91 -23.64
C TRP A 101 14.07 -10.30 -23.54
N TYR A 102 13.94 -10.96 -22.38
CA TYR A 102 14.51 -12.29 -22.15
C TYR A 102 13.75 -13.42 -22.87
N SER A 103 12.54 -13.17 -23.36
CA SER A 103 11.77 -14.15 -24.15
C SER A 103 12.27 -14.32 -25.59
N HIS A 104 13.14 -13.40 -26.05
CA HIS A 104 13.66 -13.37 -27.41
C HIS A 104 14.42 -14.67 -27.74
N PRO A 105 14.24 -15.26 -28.93
CA PRO A 105 14.81 -16.57 -29.28
C PRO A 105 16.33 -16.66 -29.06
N ALA A 106 17.06 -15.55 -29.26
CA ALA A 106 18.50 -15.47 -29.04
C ALA A 106 18.95 -15.72 -27.58
N TYR A 107 18.05 -15.54 -26.61
CA TYR A 107 18.31 -15.75 -25.18
C TYR A 107 17.64 -17.01 -24.63
N ARG A 108 16.86 -17.74 -25.43
CA ARG A 108 16.33 -19.04 -25.02
C ARG A 108 17.48 -20.01 -24.93
N ARG A 109 17.83 -20.45 -23.72
CA ARG A 109 18.76 -21.56 -23.52
C ARG A 109 18.26 -22.76 -24.33
N THR A 110 18.97 -23.09 -25.40
CA THR A 110 18.79 -24.35 -26.10
C THR A 110 19.22 -25.45 -25.13
N VAL A 111 18.25 -26.03 -24.42
CA VAL A 111 18.46 -27.29 -23.71
C VAL A 111 18.75 -28.34 -24.79
N SER A 112 20.02 -28.75 -24.87
CA SER A 112 20.47 -29.90 -25.65
C SER A 112 20.15 -31.19 -24.92
#